data_AF-A0A0F6U0Y8-F1
#
_entry.id   AF-A0A0F6U0Y8-F1
#
_cell.length_a   1.000
_cell.length_b   1.000
_cell.length_c   1.000
_cell.angle_alpha   90.00
_cell.angle_beta   90.00
_cell.angle_gamma   90.00
#
_symmetry.space_group_name_H-M   'P 1'
#
loop_
_entity.id
_entity.type
_entity.pdbx_description
1 polymer ?
#
loop_
_entity_poly.entity_id
_entity_poly.type
_entity_poly.pdbx_seq_one_letter_code
_entity_poly.pdbx_strand_id
1 'polypeptide(L)'
;MVLAKLIDFRVVGKNRLSKIASASSAIAFSTLAISPVQAAQLIIPNTTVFGNNVLLGPSFTVSQNFSPLDTLSVNVSGTVYLAPGTLAMNAAGIITQTTDPENVGQTITSFTGLTPILPGKPFGSLLIGNNTLGFFPLFSANAANGFGSSTPPTNLSLSGVALSSIFTNVGFTGITAGTVLEFRVNDGTDAWEDNSGQFFITSTPEPSTILGLGVLGFGAFCQRRLSQEKKSKQDN
;
A
#
# COMPACT_ATOMS: atom_id res chain seq x y z
N MET A 1 23.23 -30.90 -35.54
CA MET A 1 22.77 -32.21 -36.02
C MET A 1 21.35 -32.02 -36.53
N VAL A 2 21.24 -31.85 -37.85
CA VAL A 2 20.00 -31.58 -38.59
C VAL A 2 19.58 -32.89 -39.26
N LEU A 3 18.28 -33.00 -39.55
CA LEU A 3 17.66 -33.73 -40.66
C LEU A 3 16.82 -34.97 -40.30
N ALA A 4 15.51 -34.68 -40.27
CA ALA A 4 14.38 -35.45 -40.81
C ALA A 4 14.61 -36.92 -41.25
N LYS A 5 13.80 -37.81 -40.69
CA LYS A 5 13.31 -39.04 -41.33
C LYS A 5 11.78 -39.01 -41.26
N LEU A 6 11.13 -38.46 -42.28
CA LEU A 6 10.59 -39.16 -43.45
C LEU A 6 9.50 -40.17 -43.06
N ILE A 7 8.27 -39.68 -43.17
CA ILE A 7 7.01 -40.41 -43.13
C ILE A 7 6.94 -41.27 -44.40
N ASP A 8 6.88 -42.57 -44.22
CA ASP A 8 6.67 -43.54 -45.29
C ASP A 8 5.15 -43.82 -45.39
N PHE A 9 4.49 -43.26 -46.41
CA PHE A 9 3.11 -43.58 -46.75
C PHE A 9 3.09 -44.35 -48.07
N ARG A 10 3.06 -45.67 -47.97
CA ARG A 10 2.40 -46.52 -48.97
C ARG A 10 1.56 -47.54 -48.21
N VAL A 11 0.25 -47.51 -48.41
CA VAL A 11 -0.55 -48.65 -48.87
C VAL A 11 -1.95 -48.15 -49.24
N VAL A 12 -2.29 -48.45 -50.49
CA VAL A 12 -3.59 -48.37 -51.15
C VAL A 12 -4.55 -49.38 -50.52
N GLY A 13 -5.82 -49.01 -50.28
CA GLY A 13 -6.83 -50.05 -50.03
C GLY A 13 -8.13 -49.57 -49.38
N LYS A 14 -9.22 -49.64 -50.16
CA LYS A 14 -10.61 -49.39 -49.77
C LYS A 14 -11.10 -50.28 -48.62
N ASN A 15 -12.00 -49.71 -47.83
CA ASN A 15 -13.00 -50.37 -46.98
C ASN A 15 -12.47 -51.20 -45.79
N ARG A 16 -12.61 -50.65 -44.57
CA ARG A 16 -13.34 -51.29 -43.45
C ARG A 16 -13.34 -50.38 -42.22
N LEU A 17 -14.55 -50.07 -41.74
CA LEU A 17 -14.80 -49.64 -40.37
C LEU A 17 -14.19 -50.63 -39.38
N SER A 18 -13.42 -50.14 -38.41
CA SER A 18 -13.62 -50.39 -36.96
C SER A 18 -12.37 -50.05 -36.15
N LYS A 19 -12.61 -49.31 -35.05
CA LYS A 19 -11.83 -49.31 -33.81
C LYS A 19 -10.33 -49.01 -33.92
N ILE A 20 -9.96 -47.74 -33.77
CA ILE A 20 -8.81 -47.38 -32.93
C ILE A 20 -9.26 -46.29 -31.97
N ALA A 21 -9.66 -46.74 -30.78
CA ALA A 21 -9.71 -45.90 -29.61
C ALA A 21 -8.29 -45.61 -29.11
N SER A 22 -8.18 -44.57 -28.29
CA SER A 22 -7.07 -44.20 -27.41
C SER A 22 -5.77 -43.70 -28.06
N ALA A 23 -5.58 -42.38 -27.98
CA ALA A 23 -4.42 -41.83 -27.28
C ALA A 23 -4.80 -40.46 -26.70
N SER A 24 -5.25 -40.50 -25.45
CA SER A 24 -5.36 -39.33 -24.58
C SER A 24 -4.03 -38.61 -24.51
N SER A 25 -4.02 -37.31 -24.76
CA SER A 25 -2.98 -36.41 -24.26
C SER A 25 -3.65 -35.08 -23.91
N ALA A 26 -4.47 -35.14 -22.86
CA ALA A 26 -4.77 -33.96 -22.07
C ALA A 26 -3.50 -33.64 -21.27
N ILE A 27 -2.61 -32.83 -21.84
CA ILE A 27 -1.61 -32.12 -21.03
C ILE A 27 -2.38 -31.00 -20.34
N ALA A 28 -3.05 -31.35 -19.23
CA ALA A 28 -3.47 -30.35 -18.28
C ALA A 28 -2.20 -29.79 -17.65
N PHE A 29 -1.77 -28.60 -18.10
CA PHE A 29 -0.81 -27.80 -17.37
C PHE A 29 -1.49 -27.35 -16.06
N SER A 30 -1.41 -28.20 -15.04
CA SER A 30 -1.63 -27.83 -13.65
C SER A 30 -0.41 -27.04 -13.17
N THR A 31 -0.12 -25.89 -13.80
CA THR A 31 0.62 -24.87 -13.08
C THR A 31 -0.34 -24.38 -12.01
N LEU A 32 -0.26 -24.99 -10.82
CA LEU A 32 -0.54 -24.25 -9.59
C LEU A 32 0.39 -23.05 -9.67
N ALA A 33 -0.13 -21.95 -10.22
CA ALA A 33 0.44 -20.65 -10.00
C ALA A 33 0.37 -20.51 -8.48
N ILE A 34 1.50 -20.80 -7.82
CA ILE A 34 1.79 -20.23 -6.52
C ILE A 34 1.90 -18.75 -6.85
N SER A 35 0.75 -18.08 -6.96
CA SER A 35 0.71 -16.64 -6.85
C SER A 35 1.51 -16.36 -5.59
N PRO A 36 2.58 -15.54 -5.64
CA PRO A 36 3.20 -15.11 -4.39
C PRO A 36 2.03 -14.62 -3.53
N VAL A 37 1.92 -15.13 -2.31
CA VAL A 37 0.94 -14.60 -1.34
C VAL A 37 1.33 -13.14 -1.19
N GLN A 38 0.64 -12.30 -1.96
CA GLN A 38 0.93 -10.89 -1.97
C GLN A 38 0.50 -10.38 -0.61
N ALA A 39 1.42 -9.72 0.09
CA ALA A 39 1.11 -8.99 1.30
C ALA A 39 -0.13 -8.13 1.06
N ALA A 40 -1.15 -8.28 1.90
CA ALA A 40 -2.35 -7.46 1.79
C ALA A 40 -1.96 -6.00 2.01
N GLN A 41 -2.72 -5.07 1.40
CA GLN A 41 -2.48 -3.65 1.57
C GLN A 41 -3.53 -3.06 2.50
N LEU A 42 -3.11 -2.39 3.56
CA LEU A 42 -3.99 -1.58 4.39
C LEU A 42 -4.43 -0.34 3.59
N ILE A 43 -5.71 -0.30 3.21
CA ILE A 43 -6.28 0.83 2.47
C ILE A 43 -6.71 1.90 3.45
N ILE A 44 -6.06 3.06 3.37
CA ILE A 44 -6.44 4.25 4.13
C ILE A 44 -7.40 5.10 3.30
N PRO A 45 -8.58 5.48 3.80
CA PRO A 45 -9.46 6.38 3.06
C PRO A 45 -8.78 7.73 2.84
N ASN A 46 -9.04 8.35 1.67
CA ASN A 46 -8.59 9.72 1.45
C ASN A 46 -9.21 10.62 2.52
N THR A 47 -8.38 11.39 3.20
CA THR A 47 -8.82 12.22 4.32
C THR A 47 -7.91 13.43 4.51
N THR A 48 -8.42 14.40 5.26
CA THR A 48 -7.67 15.59 5.67
C THR A 48 -7.49 15.55 7.18
N VAL A 49 -6.25 15.75 7.62
CA VAL A 49 -5.90 15.90 9.04
C VAL A 49 -5.49 17.35 9.25
N PHE A 50 -6.27 18.10 10.02
CA PHE A 50 -5.98 19.49 10.36
C PHE A 50 -4.90 19.56 11.45
N GLY A 51 -4.15 20.67 11.49
CA GLY A 51 -3.11 20.90 12.50
C GLY A 51 -3.59 20.79 13.95
N ASN A 52 -4.87 21.10 14.19
CA ASN A 52 -5.51 21.02 15.51
C ASN A 52 -6.07 19.62 15.83
N ASN A 53 -5.91 18.62 14.95
CA ASN A 53 -6.26 17.22 15.25
C ASN A 53 -5.22 16.57 16.17
N VAL A 54 -5.03 17.14 17.35
CA VAL A 54 -4.08 16.66 18.37
C VAL A 54 -4.81 15.66 19.28
N LEU A 55 -5.84 16.07 20.00
CA LEU A 55 -6.56 15.18 20.91
C LEU A 55 -7.57 14.24 20.23
N LEU A 56 -8.03 14.61 19.04
CA LEU A 56 -9.00 13.87 18.23
C LEU A 56 -8.79 14.21 16.74
N GLY A 57 -8.90 13.22 15.87
CA GLY A 57 -8.78 13.41 14.43
C GLY A 57 -9.66 12.47 13.62
N PRO A 58 -9.50 12.48 12.28
CA PRO A 58 -10.27 11.60 11.42
C PRO A 58 -9.88 10.14 11.69
N SER A 59 -10.88 9.27 11.68
CA SER A 59 -10.72 7.84 11.91
C SER A 59 -11.38 7.00 10.83
N PHE A 60 -10.95 5.75 10.73
CA PHE A 60 -11.52 4.77 9.81
C PHE A 60 -11.48 3.36 10.40
N THR A 61 -12.43 2.54 9.96
CA THR A 61 -12.53 1.14 10.38
C THR A 61 -11.78 0.25 9.40
N VAL A 62 -10.90 -0.59 9.93
CA VAL A 62 -10.13 -1.58 9.18
C VAL A 62 -11.05 -2.70 8.70
N SER A 63 -11.07 -2.96 7.39
CA SER A 63 -12.04 -3.87 6.75
C SER A 63 -11.72 -5.36 6.89
N GLN A 64 -10.46 -5.70 7.15
CA GLN A 64 -9.98 -7.09 7.21
C GLN A 64 -8.85 -7.23 8.23
N ASN A 65 -8.46 -8.47 8.53
CA ASN A 65 -7.28 -8.72 9.34
C ASN A 65 -6.02 -8.42 8.53
N PHE A 66 -5.04 -7.79 9.17
CA PHE A 66 -3.71 -7.55 8.63
C PHE A 66 -2.65 -8.17 9.53
N SER A 67 -1.65 -8.79 8.92
CA SER A 67 -0.45 -9.32 9.55
C SER A 67 0.68 -8.27 9.60
N PRO A 68 1.74 -8.49 10.39
CA PRO A 68 2.87 -7.55 10.45
C PRO A 68 3.67 -7.41 9.14
N LEU A 69 3.53 -8.37 8.22
CA LEU A 69 4.16 -8.38 6.89
C LEU A 69 3.28 -7.76 5.81
N ASP A 70 2.01 -7.48 6.12
CA ASP A 70 1.15 -6.71 5.24
C ASP A 70 1.68 -5.29 5.10
N THR A 71 1.23 -4.59 4.06
CA THR A 71 1.87 -3.37 3.60
C THR A 71 0.95 -2.16 3.68
N LEU A 72 1.55 -0.98 3.69
CA LEU A 72 0.90 0.31 3.54
C LEU A 72 1.56 1.08 2.41
N SER A 73 0.74 1.66 1.53
CA SER A 73 1.19 2.64 0.55
C SER A 73 0.25 3.84 0.57
N VAL A 74 0.82 5.02 0.81
CA VAL A 74 0.09 6.28 0.94
C VAL A 74 0.94 7.43 0.45
N ASN A 75 0.28 8.46 -0.04
CA ASN A 75 0.87 9.76 -0.29
C ASN A 75 0.25 10.78 0.68
N VAL A 76 1.10 11.54 1.37
CA VAL A 76 0.69 12.58 2.29
C VAL A 76 1.31 13.89 1.85
N SER A 77 0.46 14.89 1.58
CA SER A 77 0.89 16.22 1.16
C SER A 77 0.43 17.30 2.13
N GLY A 78 1.11 18.44 2.12
CA GLY A 78 0.79 19.59 2.96
C GLY A 78 1.70 19.71 4.18
N THR A 79 1.38 20.69 5.01
CA THR A 79 2.13 21.03 6.23
C THR A 79 1.17 21.45 7.32
N VAL A 80 1.56 21.18 8.56
CA VAL A 80 0.92 21.76 9.75
C VAL A 80 1.82 22.85 10.29
N TYR A 81 1.22 23.86 10.90
CA TYR A 81 1.92 24.95 11.56
C TYR A 81 1.66 24.83 13.06
N LEU A 82 2.71 24.59 13.85
CA LEU A 82 2.60 24.53 15.32
C LEU A 82 2.71 25.89 15.99
N ALA A 83 3.15 26.88 15.23
CA ALA A 83 3.01 28.28 15.55
C ALA A 83 2.52 28.97 14.27
N PRO A 84 1.36 29.64 14.28
CA PRO A 84 0.74 30.21 13.09
C PRO A 84 1.74 30.95 12.20
N GLY A 85 1.92 30.46 10.97
CA GLY A 85 2.78 31.08 9.96
C GLY A 85 4.28 31.11 10.24
N THR A 86 4.75 30.55 11.36
CA THR A 86 6.15 30.70 11.82
C THR A 86 6.87 29.38 12.10
N LEU A 87 6.15 28.27 12.23
CA LEU A 87 6.77 26.95 12.39
C LEU A 87 5.97 25.88 11.65
N ALA A 88 6.29 25.67 10.37
CA ALA A 88 5.66 24.68 9.53
C ALA A 88 6.46 23.36 9.54
N MET A 89 5.74 22.24 9.56
CA MET A 89 6.32 20.90 9.55
C MET A 89 5.64 20.02 8.51
N ASN A 90 6.42 19.14 7.87
CA ASN A 90 5.88 18.06 7.04
C ASN A 90 5.37 16.90 7.91
N ALA A 91 4.78 15.88 7.28
CA ALA A 91 4.17 14.75 7.98
C ALA A 91 5.16 13.86 8.77
N ALA A 92 6.48 14.02 8.60
CA ALA A 92 7.50 13.37 9.43
C ALA A 92 7.90 14.21 10.65
N GLY A 93 7.33 15.41 10.83
CA GLY A 93 7.69 16.36 11.88
C GLY A 93 9.02 17.08 11.62
N ILE A 94 9.43 17.18 10.35
CA ILE A 94 10.60 17.93 9.93
C ILE A 94 10.18 19.36 9.60
N ILE A 95 10.94 20.34 10.10
CA ILE A 95 10.69 21.77 9.90
C ILE A 95 10.88 22.12 8.42
N THR A 96 9.81 22.51 7.75
CA THR A 96 9.84 22.95 6.34
C THR A 96 9.97 24.47 6.21
N GLN A 97 9.53 25.21 7.23
CA GLN A 97 9.59 26.66 7.27
C GLN A 97 9.63 27.13 8.71
N THR A 98 10.51 28.08 9.00
CA THR A 98 10.49 28.81 10.27
C THR A 98 11.12 30.20 10.15
N THR A 99 11.02 31.02 11.20
CA THR A 99 11.66 32.35 11.28
C THR A 99 13.17 32.26 11.50
N ASP A 100 13.68 31.12 11.96
CA ASP A 100 15.11 30.84 12.10
C ASP A 100 15.56 29.81 11.04
N PRO A 101 16.08 30.27 9.88
CA PRO A 101 16.32 29.42 8.72
C PRO A 101 17.28 28.25 8.98
N GLU A 102 18.15 28.36 9.99
CA GLU A 102 19.12 27.30 10.35
C GLU A 102 18.43 26.04 10.89
N ASN A 103 17.19 26.16 11.38
CA ASN A 103 16.41 25.04 11.89
C ASN A 103 15.62 24.30 10.80
N VAL A 104 15.58 24.79 9.57
CA VAL A 104 14.94 24.07 8.46
C VAL A 104 15.64 22.72 8.25
N GLY A 105 14.87 21.66 8.08
CA GLY A 105 15.38 20.28 7.99
C GLY A 105 15.65 19.61 9.33
N GLN A 106 15.45 20.30 10.46
CA GLN A 106 15.58 19.72 11.80
C GLN A 106 14.24 19.19 12.31
N THR A 107 14.26 18.53 13.47
CA THR A 107 13.08 18.11 14.23
C THR A 107 13.09 18.72 15.62
N ILE A 108 11.91 18.82 16.23
CA ILE A 108 11.75 19.19 17.64
C ILE A 108 11.09 18.01 18.33
N THR A 109 11.71 17.48 19.39
CA THR A 109 11.14 16.35 20.17
C THR A 109 10.69 16.77 21.57
N SER A 110 10.90 18.04 21.93
CA SER A 110 10.51 18.62 23.21
C SER A 110 10.35 20.12 23.09
N PHE A 111 9.22 20.64 23.59
CA PHE A 111 9.07 22.05 23.92
C PHE A 111 9.02 22.20 25.44
N THR A 112 9.71 23.19 25.97
CA THR A 112 9.69 23.48 27.40
C THR A 112 8.26 23.77 27.86
N GLY A 113 7.76 22.99 28.81
CA GLY A 113 6.42 23.18 29.37
C GLY A 113 5.28 22.54 28.58
N LEU A 114 5.55 21.83 27.48
CA LEU A 114 4.53 21.08 26.74
C LEU A 114 4.73 19.57 26.89
N THR A 115 3.62 18.86 27.12
CA THR A 115 3.58 17.39 27.11
C THR A 115 3.00 16.92 25.78
N PRO A 116 3.81 16.36 24.86
CA PRO A 116 3.28 15.88 23.58
C PRO A 116 2.41 14.63 23.76
N ILE A 117 1.49 14.39 22.80
CA ILE A 117 0.75 13.11 22.71
C ILE A 117 1.71 11.92 22.73
N LEU A 118 2.82 12.02 21.98
CA LEU A 118 3.80 10.96 21.86
C LEU A 118 5.21 11.48 22.23
N PRO A 119 5.61 11.35 23.51
CA PRO A 119 6.91 11.79 24.00
C PRO A 119 8.09 11.18 23.23
N GLY A 120 9.10 12.02 22.96
CA GLY A 120 10.32 11.61 22.25
C GLY A 120 10.15 11.42 20.74
N LYS A 121 8.97 11.71 20.19
CA LYS A 121 8.75 11.77 18.73
C LYS A 121 8.67 13.21 18.24
N PRO A 122 8.99 13.46 16.95
CA PRO A 122 8.94 14.80 16.40
C PRO A 122 7.55 15.43 16.56
N PHE A 123 7.51 16.65 17.09
CA PHE A 123 6.34 17.51 17.03
C PHE A 123 5.93 17.72 15.56
N GLY A 124 4.65 17.98 15.32
CA GLY A 124 4.06 18.17 13.98
C GLY A 124 3.98 16.90 13.12
N SER A 125 4.57 15.79 13.55
CA SER A 125 4.48 14.52 12.81
C SER A 125 3.05 14.00 12.76
N LEU A 126 2.69 13.41 11.62
CA LEU A 126 1.43 12.72 11.44
C LEU A 126 1.51 11.34 12.11
N LEU A 127 0.64 11.12 13.07
CA LEU A 127 0.50 9.88 13.82
C LEU A 127 -0.64 9.04 13.25
N ILE A 128 -0.52 7.71 13.32
CA ILE A 128 -1.59 6.74 13.08
C ILE A 128 -1.67 5.76 14.27
N GLY A 129 -2.87 5.41 14.70
CA GLY A 129 -3.05 4.45 15.79
C GLY A 129 -4.40 4.53 16.47
N ASN A 130 -4.45 4.06 17.71
CA ASN A 130 -5.58 4.27 18.62
C ASN A 130 -5.12 4.06 20.07
N ASN A 131 -6.03 4.25 21.04
CA ASN A 131 -5.69 4.12 22.46
C ASN A 131 -5.32 2.69 22.90
N THR A 132 -5.65 1.65 22.12
CA THR A 132 -5.31 0.25 22.44
C THR A 132 -3.99 -0.18 21.83
N LEU A 133 -3.75 0.17 20.57
CA LEU A 133 -2.51 -0.14 19.83
C LEU A 133 -1.39 0.83 20.15
N GLY A 134 -1.69 2.03 20.65
CA GLY A 134 -0.79 3.17 20.68
C GLY A 134 -0.80 3.95 19.37
N PHE A 135 -0.21 5.16 19.41
CA PHE A 135 0.02 6.00 18.24
C PHE A 135 1.47 5.92 17.79
N PHE A 136 1.70 5.98 16.48
CA PHE A 136 3.02 5.89 15.87
C PHE A 136 3.16 6.92 14.76
N PRO A 137 4.35 7.54 14.58
CA PRO A 137 4.61 8.37 13.41
C PRO A 137 4.45 7.55 12.14
N LEU A 138 3.64 8.05 11.21
CA LEU A 138 3.46 7.41 9.91
C LEU A 138 4.74 7.46 9.08
N PHE A 139 5.52 8.55 9.24
CA PHE A 139 6.81 8.73 8.60
C PHE A 139 7.90 8.88 9.65
N SER A 140 9.04 8.23 9.41
CA SER A 140 10.25 8.45 10.21
C SER A 140 10.93 9.77 9.83
N ALA A 141 11.41 10.55 10.80
CA ALA A 141 12.26 11.70 10.51
C ALA A 141 13.66 11.25 10.08
N ASN A 142 13.87 11.13 8.78
CA ASN A 142 15.12 10.67 8.17
C ASN A 142 15.44 11.51 6.92
N ALA A 143 16.62 11.30 6.33
CA ALA A 143 17.07 12.07 5.17
C ALA A 143 16.10 11.98 3.98
N ALA A 144 15.48 10.82 3.74
CA ALA A 144 14.51 10.65 2.65
C ALA A 144 13.25 11.52 2.84
N ASN A 145 12.87 11.79 4.09
CA ASN A 145 11.74 12.66 4.44
C ASN A 145 12.16 14.12 4.70
N GLY A 146 13.44 14.47 4.47
CA GLY A 146 13.96 15.83 4.52
C GLY A 146 14.83 16.19 5.72
N PHE A 147 15.19 15.23 6.58
CA PHE A 147 16.06 15.51 7.72
C PHE A 147 17.45 15.97 7.23
N GLY A 148 17.90 17.13 7.69
CA GLY A 148 19.12 17.79 7.24
C GLY A 148 19.04 18.51 5.89
N SER A 149 17.86 18.57 5.26
CA SER A 149 17.65 19.32 4.02
C SER A 149 17.27 20.78 4.29
N SER A 150 17.85 21.73 3.54
CA SER A 150 17.41 23.14 3.57
C SER A 150 16.10 23.37 2.82
N THR A 151 15.61 22.37 2.07
CA THR A 151 14.31 22.39 1.39
C THR A 151 13.60 21.05 1.58
N PRO A 152 13.11 20.75 2.80
CA PRO A 152 12.42 19.49 3.05
C PRO A 152 11.15 19.38 2.20
N PRO A 153 10.83 18.18 1.69
CA PRO A 153 9.62 17.98 0.91
C PRO A 153 8.37 18.12 1.78
N THR A 154 7.33 18.71 1.20
CA THR A 154 5.98 18.81 1.78
C THR A 154 5.04 17.70 1.28
N ASN A 155 5.55 16.81 0.43
CA ASN A 155 4.87 15.62 -0.03
C ASN A 155 5.74 14.40 0.28
N LEU A 156 5.23 13.50 1.11
CA LEU A 156 5.89 12.26 1.53
C LEU A 156 5.10 11.05 1.03
N SER A 157 5.77 9.94 0.78
CA SER A 157 5.10 8.72 0.36
C SER A 157 5.68 7.47 1.02
N LEU A 158 4.80 6.53 1.32
CA LEU A 158 5.13 5.14 1.63
C LEU A 158 4.71 4.31 0.43
N SER A 159 5.55 3.34 0.04
CA SER A 159 5.25 2.40 -1.02
C SER A 159 5.63 1.00 -0.57
N GLY A 160 4.63 0.13 -0.38
CA GLY A 160 4.82 -1.26 0.02
C GLY A 160 5.48 -1.43 1.39
N VAL A 161 5.31 -0.47 2.31
CA VAL A 161 6.00 -0.47 3.60
C VAL A 161 5.31 -1.44 4.57
N ALA A 162 6.06 -2.37 5.15
CA ALA A 162 5.50 -3.36 6.07
C ALA A 162 4.91 -2.69 7.32
N LEU A 163 3.72 -3.14 7.76
CA LEU A 163 3.04 -2.58 8.93
C LEU A 163 3.88 -2.69 10.20
N SER A 164 4.69 -3.75 10.34
CA SER A 164 5.65 -3.91 11.45
C SER A 164 6.70 -2.80 11.56
N SER A 165 7.00 -2.08 10.47
CA SER A 165 7.92 -0.94 10.50
C SER A 165 7.27 0.36 10.97
N ILE A 166 5.93 0.42 10.97
CA ILE A 166 5.14 1.58 11.41
C ILE A 166 4.66 1.35 12.85
N PHE A 167 4.01 0.21 13.09
CA PHE A 167 3.49 -0.19 14.40
C PHE A 167 4.58 -0.90 15.20
N THR A 168 5.57 -0.13 15.67
CA THR A 168 6.80 -0.65 16.28
C THR A 168 6.65 -1.14 17.73
N ASN A 169 5.43 -1.37 18.21
CA ASN A 169 5.23 -1.90 19.55
C ASN A 169 5.80 -3.32 19.65
N VAL A 170 6.49 -3.60 20.77
CA VAL A 170 6.99 -4.93 21.07
C VAL A 170 5.80 -5.90 21.09
N GLY A 171 5.85 -6.91 20.23
CA GLY A 171 4.77 -7.90 20.12
C GLY A 171 3.62 -7.49 19.20
N PHE A 172 3.79 -6.54 18.27
CA PHE A 172 2.79 -6.29 17.23
C PHE A 172 2.51 -7.55 16.40
N THR A 173 1.32 -8.13 16.56
CA THR A 173 0.89 -9.35 15.86
C THR A 173 0.01 -9.08 14.64
N GLY A 174 -0.36 -7.83 14.39
CA GLY A 174 -1.27 -7.44 13.32
C GLY A 174 -2.42 -6.53 13.78
N ILE A 175 -3.35 -6.26 12.87
CA ILE A 175 -4.53 -5.42 13.09
C ILE A 175 -5.77 -6.24 12.74
N THR A 176 -6.72 -6.34 13.66
CA THR A 176 -7.95 -7.12 13.45
C THR A 176 -8.99 -6.29 12.68
N ALA A 177 -9.78 -6.94 11.83
CA ALA A 177 -10.95 -6.35 11.20
C ALA A 177 -11.87 -5.72 12.27
N GLY A 178 -12.43 -4.54 11.96
CA GLY A 178 -13.23 -3.76 12.90
C GLY A 178 -12.42 -2.85 13.83
N THR A 179 -11.09 -2.94 13.84
CA THR A 179 -10.24 -1.97 14.54
C THR A 179 -10.47 -0.58 13.95
N VAL A 180 -10.70 0.42 14.80
CA VAL A 180 -10.76 1.82 14.39
C VAL A 180 -9.37 2.43 14.57
N LEU A 181 -8.79 2.91 13.48
CA LEU A 181 -7.55 3.68 13.48
C LEU A 181 -7.87 5.16 13.32
N GLU A 182 -7.07 6.00 13.94
CA GLU A 182 -7.22 7.44 13.98
C GLU A 182 -5.90 8.10 13.59
N PHE A 183 -6.00 9.24 12.90
CA PHE A 183 -4.88 10.12 12.64
C PHE A 183 -4.84 11.27 13.62
N ARG A 184 -3.63 11.63 14.07
CA ARG A 184 -3.39 12.79 14.93
C ARG A 184 -2.14 13.54 14.52
N VAL A 185 -2.04 14.80 14.90
CA VAL A 185 -0.80 15.58 14.84
C VAL A 185 -0.11 15.47 16.18
N ASN A 186 1.18 15.12 16.20
CA ASN A 186 1.94 15.07 17.43
C ASN A 186 2.23 16.48 17.95
N ASP A 187 1.58 16.88 19.03
CA ASP A 187 1.83 18.17 19.68
C ASP A 187 1.45 18.11 21.16
N GLY A 188 1.66 19.22 21.88
CA GLY A 188 1.28 19.41 23.27
C GLY A 188 -0.21 19.21 23.49
N THR A 189 -0.59 18.44 24.51
CA THR A 189 -2.00 18.24 24.86
C THR A 189 -2.69 19.50 25.39
N ASP A 190 -1.90 20.48 25.81
CA ASP A 190 -2.36 21.65 26.57
C ASP A 190 -2.18 22.98 25.81
N ALA A 191 -1.67 22.95 24.58
CA ALA A 191 -1.41 24.14 23.75
C ALA A 191 -1.36 23.78 22.25
N TRP A 192 -2.50 23.33 21.70
CA TRP A 192 -2.63 22.93 20.29
C TRP A 192 -3.63 23.79 19.52
N GLU A 193 -4.34 24.69 20.21
CA GLU A 193 -5.42 25.49 19.66
C GLU A 193 -4.95 26.53 18.64
N ASP A 194 -3.68 26.92 18.71
CA ASP A 194 -3.03 27.80 17.74
C ASP A 194 -2.47 27.04 16.52
N ASN A 195 -2.58 25.71 16.47
CA ASN A 195 -2.16 24.97 15.30
C ASN A 195 -3.02 25.29 14.08
N SER A 196 -2.38 25.32 12.91
CA SER A 196 -3.06 25.54 11.62
C SER A 196 -2.46 24.68 10.51
N GLY A 197 -2.96 24.85 9.28
CA GLY A 197 -2.58 23.99 8.16
C GLY A 197 -3.22 22.60 8.23
N GLN A 198 -2.80 21.73 7.33
CA GLN A 198 -3.39 20.39 7.18
C GLN A 198 -2.50 19.46 6.35
N PHE A 199 -2.67 18.17 6.60
CA PHE A 199 -2.19 17.09 5.76
C PHE A 199 -3.35 16.52 4.94
N PHE A 200 -3.09 16.24 3.67
CA PHE A 200 -3.97 15.49 2.79
C PHE A 200 -3.41 14.11 2.57
N ILE A 201 -4.15 13.09 3.00
CA ILE A 201 -3.78 11.69 2.86
C ILE A 201 -4.51 11.13 1.65
N THR A 202 -3.78 10.46 0.77
CA THR A 202 -4.32 9.74 -0.37
C THR A 202 -3.74 8.32 -0.42
N SER A 203 -4.62 7.33 -0.62
CA SER A 203 -4.17 5.96 -0.83
C SER A 203 -3.64 5.79 -2.25
N THR A 204 -2.56 5.03 -2.38
CA THR A 204 -2.02 4.58 -3.67
C THR A 204 -2.28 3.08 -3.80
N PRO A 205 -3.31 2.65 -4.56
CA PRO A 205 -3.58 1.23 -4.77
C PRO A 205 -2.38 0.54 -5.44
N GLU A 206 -1.98 -0.63 -4.94
CA GLU A 206 -0.91 -1.40 -5.59
C GLU A 206 -1.29 -1.82 -7.03
N PRO A 207 -0.37 -1.74 -8.01
CA PRO A 207 -0.66 -2.02 -9.43
C PRO A 207 -1.13 -3.45 -9.75
N SER A 208 -0.95 -4.40 -8.84
CA SER A 208 -1.17 -5.83 -9.12
C SER A 208 -2.64 -6.25 -9.24
N THR A 209 -3.58 -5.44 -8.74
CA THR A 209 -5.03 -5.70 -8.90
C THR A 209 -5.45 -5.66 -10.38
N ILE A 210 -4.76 -4.88 -11.21
CA ILE A 210 -5.11 -4.68 -12.62
C ILE A 210 -4.68 -5.88 -13.49
N LEU A 211 -3.56 -6.53 -13.15
CA LEU A 211 -3.04 -7.67 -13.92
C LEU A 211 -3.89 -8.94 -13.71
N GLY A 212 -4.40 -9.16 -12.49
CA GLY A 212 -5.24 -10.33 -12.18
C GLY A 212 -6.57 -10.36 -12.95
N LEU A 213 -7.22 -9.21 -13.09
CA LEU A 213 -8.47 -9.09 -13.86
C LEU A 213 -8.24 -9.23 -15.38
N GLY A 214 -7.11 -8.72 -15.89
CA GLY A 214 -6.75 -8.82 -17.31
C GLY A 214 -6.53 -10.26 -17.77
N VAL A 215 -5.86 -11.09 -16.97
CA VAL A 215 -5.58 -12.50 -17.31
C VAL A 215 -6.86 -13.35 -17.26
N LEU A 216 -7.76 -13.11 -16.30
CA LEU A 216 -9.06 -13.79 -16.24
C LEU A 216 -9.96 -13.43 -17.44
N GLY A 217 -9.99 -12.14 -17.82
CA GLY A 217 -10.72 -11.68 -19.00
C GLY A 217 -10.20 -12.28 -20.30
N PHE A 218 -8.88 -12.40 -20.46
CA PHE A 218 -8.26 -13.00 -21.64
C PHE A 218 -8.49 -14.53 -21.70
N GLY A 219 -8.42 -15.23 -20.56
CA GLY A 219 -8.72 -16.66 -20.47
C GLY A 219 -10.16 -16.99 -20.88
N ALA A 220 -11.14 -16.20 -20.42
CA ALA A 220 -12.55 -16.34 -20.81
C ALA A 220 -12.79 -16.05 -22.30
N PHE A 221 -12.08 -15.05 -22.87
CA PHE A 221 -12.16 -14.73 -24.29
C PHE A 221 -11.59 -15.86 -25.18
N CYS A 222 -10.43 -16.41 -24.81
CA CYS A 222 -9.84 -17.55 -25.51
C CYS A 222 -10.72 -18.80 -25.45
N GLN A 223 -11.34 -19.11 -24.31
CA GLN A 223 -12.30 -20.23 -24.20
C GLN A 223 -13.55 -20.01 -25.07
N ARG A 224 -14.07 -18.79 -25.13
CA ARG A 224 -15.25 -18.47 -25.95
C ARG A 224 -14.96 -18.63 -27.45
N ARG A 225 -13.78 -18.23 -27.91
CA ARG A 225 -13.38 -18.41 -29.32
C ARG A 225 -13.21 -19.88 -29.70
N LEU A 226 -12.59 -20.68 -28.84
CA LEU A 226 -12.40 -22.13 -29.05
C LEU A 226 -13.72 -22.90 -29.03
N SER A 227 -14.71 -22.47 -28.25
CA SER A 227 -16.05 -23.05 -28.24
C SER A 227 -16.83 -22.76 -29.53
N GLN A 228 -16.69 -21.56 -30.09
CA GLN A 228 -17.33 -21.18 -31.35
C GLN A 228 -16.73 -21.90 -32.57
N GLU A 229 -15.41 -22.12 -32.60
CA GLU A 229 -14.77 -22.91 -33.66
C GLU A 229 -15.19 -24.39 -33.66
N LYS A 230 -15.45 -24.97 -32.48
CA LYS A 230 -15.96 -26.36 -32.38
C LYS A 230 -17.37 -26.49 -32.92
N LYS A 231 -18.23 -25.49 -32.70
CA LYS A 231 -19.62 -25.47 -33.20
C LYS A 231 -19.66 -25.40 -34.73
N SER A 232 -18.79 -24.58 -35.33
CA SER A 232 -18.69 -24.45 -36.80
C SER A 232 -18.24 -25.72 -37.53
N LYS A 233 -17.58 -26.66 -36.86
CA LYS A 233 -17.08 -27.91 -37.48
C LYS A 233 -18.02 -29.10 -37.29
N GLN A 234 -19.07 -28.95 -36.49
CA GLN A 234 -20.06 -30.00 -36.24
C GLN A 234 -21.30 -29.86 -37.16
N ASP A 235 -21.45 -28.69 -37.79
CA ASP A 235 -22.57 -28.34 -38.67
C ASP A 235 -22.23 -28.43 -40.18
N ASN A 236 -21.15 -29.13 -40.56
CA ASN A 236 -20.81 -29.46 -41.97
C ASN A 236 -20.66 -30.96 -42.16
#